data_AF-A0A2H0WDV1-F1
#
_entry.id   AF-A0A2H0WDV1-F1
#
_cell.length_a   1.000
_cell.length_b   1.000
_cell.length_c   1.000
_cell.angle_alpha   90.00
_cell.angle_beta   90.00
_cell.angle_gamma   90.00
#
_symmetry.space_group_name_H-M   'P 1'
#
loop_
_entity.id
_entity.type
_entity.pdbx_description
1 polymer ?
#
loop_
_entity_poly.entity_id
_entity_poly.type
_entity_poly.pdbx_seq_one_letter_code
_entity_poly.pdbx_strand_id
1 'polypeptide(L)'
;MKQDILIDIFKKHLDQIDPDRQGLEDLVYEVVGDYMAHLLNEGHIPQHMMDTVEVDLREEVLEIYRKVTYGFMNLQSYLQARDAKNNNNARSRARTTRDS
;
A
#
# COMPACT_ATOMS: atom_id res chain seq x y z
N MET A 1 -14.84 4.87 -12.69
CA MET A 1 -13.78 5.57 -11.92
C MET A 1 -12.46 5.21 -12.57
N LYS A 2 -11.62 6.18 -12.95
CA LYS A 2 -10.26 5.88 -13.39
C LYS A 2 -9.55 5.18 -12.24
N GLN A 3 -8.93 4.04 -12.53
CA GLN A 3 -8.15 3.29 -11.56
C GLN A 3 -6.92 4.12 -11.20
N ASP A 4 -6.74 4.39 -9.91
CA ASP A 4 -5.66 5.23 -9.41
C ASP A 4 -4.39 4.38 -9.28
N ILE A 5 -3.42 4.66 -10.16
CA ILE A 5 -2.19 3.88 -10.29
C ILE A 5 -1.34 3.97 -9.01
N LEU A 6 -1.33 5.12 -8.34
CA LEU A 6 -0.61 5.30 -7.08
C LEU A 6 -1.19 4.39 -6.00
N ILE A 7 -2.52 4.30 -5.91
CA ILE A 7 -3.20 3.41 -4.96
C ILE A 7 -2.90 1.94 -5.26
N ASP A 8 -2.84 1.56 -6.52
CA ASP A 8 -2.54 0.18 -6.92
C ASP A 8 -1.09 -0.21 -6.60
N ILE A 9 -0.13 0.67 -6.90
CA ILE A 9 1.27 0.49 -6.49
C ILE A 9 1.35 0.40 -4.97
N PHE A 10 0.72 1.32 -4.24
CA PHE A 10 0.70 1.31 -2.78
C PHE A 10 0.21 -0.02 -2.21
N LYS A 11 -0.92 -0.54 -2.70
CA LYS A 11 -1.48 -1.83 -2.25
C LYS A 11 -0.53 -2.99 -2.53
N LYS A 12 0.10 -3.01 -3.70
CA LYS A 12 1.07 -4.04 -4.07
C LYS A 12 2.23 -4.07 -3.08
N HIS A 13 2.84 -2.93 -2.75
CA HIS A 13 3.91 -2.90 -1.76
C HIS A 13 3.41 -3.25 -0.36
N LEU A 14 2.22 -2.79 0.03
CA LEU A 14 1.62 -3.13 1.33
C LEU A 14 1.31 -4.63 1.49
N ASP A 15 1.06 -5.34 0.40
CA ASP A 15 0.84 -6.79 0.41
C ASP A 15 2.16 -7.57 0.42
N GLN A 16 3.26 -6.97 -0.02
CA GLN A 16 4.58 -7.60 -0.14
C GLN A 16 5.55 -7.26 1.00
N ILE A 17 5.26 -6.21 1.77
CA ILE A 17 6.12 -5.73 2.84
C ILE A 17 6.31 -6.78 3.94
N ASP A 18 7.55 -6.99 4.36
CA ASP A 18 7.90 -7.78 5.53
C ASP A 18 7.98 -6.85 6.76
N PRO A 19 6.96 -6.82 7.65
CA PRO A 19 6.92 -5.88 8.77
C PRO A 19 8.00 -6.11 9.83
N ASP A 20 8.68 -7.27 9.80
CA ASP A 20 9.77 -7.56 10.75
C ASP A 20 11.10 -6.98 10.26
N ARG A 21 11.19 -6.59 8.97
CA ARG A 21 12.41 -6.07 8.33
C ARG A 21 12.24 -4.67 7.76
N GLN A 22 11.02 -4.29 7.39
CA GLN A 22 10.70 -3.07 6.67
C GLN A 22 9.66 -2.25 7.44
N GLY A 23 9.94 -0.96 7.59
CA GLY A 23 9.08 0.00 8.25
C GLY A 23 8.23 0.82 7.29
N LEU A 24 7.54 1.82 7.85
CA LEU A 24 6.77 2.79 7.07
C LEU A 24 7.64 3.56 6.06
N GLU A 25 8.84 3.97 6.47
CA GLU A 25 9.75 4.72 5.60
C GLU A 25 10.15 3.91 4.36
N ASP A 26 10.40 2.61 4.52
CA ASP A 26 10.72 1.70 3.41
C ASP A 26 9.52 1.57 2.47
N LEU A 27 8.31 1.40 3.01
CA LEU A 27 7.08 1.36 2.23
C LEU A 27 6.90 2.64 1.40
N VAL A 28 7.06 3.80 2.03
CA VAL A 28 6.90 5.11 1.37
C VAL A 28 7.96 5.27 0.29
N TYR A 29 9.21 4.95 0.59
CA TYR A 29 10.32 5.05 -0.35
C TYR A 29 10.08 4.20 -1.60
N GLU A 30 9.72 2.93 -1.44
CA GLU A 30 9.50 2.02 -2.56
C GLU A 30 8.30 2.45 -3.43
N VAL A 31 7.17 2.82 -2.80
CA VAL A 31 5.96 3.25 -3.53
C VAL A 31 6.22 4.53 -4.33
N VAL A 32 6.90 5.51 -3.73
CA VAL A 32 7.24 6.76 -4.41
C VAL A 32 8.22 6.50 -5.56
N GLY A 33 9.23 5.65 -5.35
CA GLY A 33 10.17 5.26 -6.38
C GLY A 33 9.49 4.62 -7.60
N ASP A 34 8.62 3.63 -7.38
CA ASP A 34 7.89 2.94 -8.43
C ASP A 34 6.94 3.89 -9.19
N TYR A 35 6.26 4.80 -8.47
CA TYR A 35 5.37 5.77 -9.12
C TYR A 35 6.12 6.87 -9.87
N MET A 36 7.25 7.36 -9.35
CA MET A 36 8.12 8.29 -10.08
C MET A 36 8.66 7.65 -11.36
N ALA A 37 9.08 6.39 -11.31
CA ALA A 37 9.50 5.65 -12.50
C ALA A 37 8.36 5.52 -13.52
N HIS A 38 7.14 5.27 -13.06
CA HIS A 38 5.94 5.25 -13.91
C HIS A 38 5.71 6.61 -14.59
N LEU A 39 5.74 7.71 -13.85
CA LEU A 39 5.53 9.07 -14.39
C LEU A 39 6.63 9.50 -15.37
N LEU A 40 7.87 9.08 -15.14
CA LEU A 40 8.98 9.33 -16.06
C LEU A 40 8.81 8.56 -17.37
N ASN A 41 8.36 7.30 -17.31
CA ASN A 41 8.11 6.49 -18.50
C ASN A 41 6.96 7.05 -19.36
N GLU A 42 5.97 7.69 -18.74
CA GLU A 42 4.87 8.36 -19.47
C GLU A 42 5.25 9.77 -19.98
N GLY A 43 6.43 10.28 -19.63
CA GLY A 43 6.92 11.60 -20.05
C GLY A 43 6.24 12.77 -19.32
N HIS A 44 5.68 12.52 -18.13
CA HIS A 44 4.85 13.48 -17.42
C HIS A 44 5.62 14.48 -16.53
N ILE A 45 6.93 14.32 -16.32
CA ILE A 45 7.70 15.16 -15.37
C ILE A 45 8.96 15.77 -16.00
N PRO A 46 9.07 17.12 -16.06
CA PRO A 46 10.33 17.81 -16.32
C PRO A 46 11.35 17.58 -15.20
N GLN A 47 12.63 17.39 -15.53
CA GLN A 47 13.68 17.06 -14.55
C GLN A 47 13.79 18.06 -13.39
N HIS A 48 13.57 19.35 -13.63
CA HIS A 48 13.62 20.39 -12.59
C HIS A 48 12.49 20.31 -11.55
N MET A 49 11.42 19.56 -11.85
CA MET A 49 10.28 19.34 -10.95
C MET A 49 10.40 18.02 -10.18
N MET A 50 11.41 17.17 -10.46
CA MET A 50 11.50 15.83 -9.86
C MET A 50 11.47 15.87 -8.34
N ASP A 51 12.30 16.72 -7.73
CA ASP A 51 12.40 16.82 -6.27
C ASP A 51 11.08 17.29 -5.64
N THR A 52 10.41 18.27 -6.26
CA THR A 52 9.11 18.76 -5.79
C THR A 52 8.04 17.67 -5.88
N VAL A 53 7.98 16.97 -7.01
CA VAL A 53 7.01 15.87 -7.19
C VAL A 53 7.30 14.73 -6.22
N GLU A 54 8.56 14.37 -5.97
CA GLU A 54 8.90 13.34 -4.98
C GLU A 54 8.39 13.70 -3.58
N VAL A 55 8.57 14.96 -3.15
CA VAL A 55 8.08 15.44 -1.85
C VAL A 55 6.55 15.36 -1.77
N ASP A 56 5.85 15.87 -2.77
CA ASP A 56 4.38 15.85 -2.81
C ASP A 56 3.86 14.40 -2.79
N LEU A 57 4.51 13.50 -3.51
CA LEU A 57 4.15 12.08 -3.54
C LEU A 57 4.39 11.39 -2.20
N ARG A 58 5.45 11.73 -1.48
CA ARG A 58 5.67 11.20 -0.12
C ARG A 58 4.52 11.60 0.81
N GLU A 59 4.09 12.86 0.75
CA GLU A 59 2.97 13.33 1.56
C GLU A 59 1.66 12.59 1.22
N GLU A 60 1.38 12.40 -0.08
CA GLU A 60 0.20 11.66 -0.54
C GLU A 60 0.25 10.18 -0.14
N VAL A 61 1.41 9.52 -0.24
CA VAL A 61 1.55 8.12 0.19
C VAL A 61 1.34 7.99 1.71
N LEU A 62 1.82 8.95 2.50
CA LEU A 62 1.56 8.99 3.94
C LEU A 62 0.06 9.23 4.25
N GLU A 63 -0.62 10.07 3.48
CA GLU A 63 -2.09 10.23 3.56
C GLU A 63 -2.82 8.92 3.30
N ILE A 64 -2.46 8.22 2.21
CA ILE A 64 -3.05 6.93 1.83
C ILE A 64 -2.81 5.92 2.94
N TYR A 65 -1.58 5.82 3.45
CA TYR A 65 -1.25 4.94 4.56
C TYR A 65 -2.13 5.22 5.79
N ARG A 66 -2.29 6.49 6.20
CA ARG A 66 -3.15 6.87 7.34
C ARG A 66 -4.61 6.47 7.11
N LYS A 67 -5.13 6.64 5.90
CA LYS A 67 -6.50 6.27 5.53
C LYS A 67 -6.71 4.75 5.54
N VAL A 68 -5.73 3.98 5.05
CA VAL A 68 -5.79 2.51 4.97
C VAL A 68 -5.60 1.85 6.33
N THR A 69 -4.67 2.36 7.14
CA THR A 69 -4.35 1.85 8.47
C THR A 69 -5.14 2.52 9.59
N TYR A 70 -6.17 3.30 9.26
CA TYR A 70 -6.98 4.00 10.25
C TYR A 70 -7.50 3.05 11.33
N GLY A 71 -7.32 3.43 12.59
CA GLY A 71 -7.68 2.61 13.76
C GLY A 71 -6.60 1.61 14.20
N PHE A 72 -5.44 1.56 13.54
CA PHE A 72 -4.30 0.73 13.93
C PHE A 72 -3.12 1.59 14.40
N MET A 73 -2.36 1.09 15.38
CA MET A 73 -1.27 1.84 16.00
C MET A 73 0.00 1.90 15.14
N ASN A 74 0.22 0.87 14.32
CA ASN A 74 1.35 0.74 13.42
C ASN A 74 1.07 -0.26 12.29
N LEU A 75 1.95 -0.29 11.29
CA LEU A 75 1.86 -1.17 10.14
C LEU A 75 1.71 -2.65 10.55
N GLN A 76 2.50 -3.11 11.52
CA GLN A 76 2.46 -4.49 11.98
C GLN A 76 1.09 -4.87 12.57
N SER A 77 0.49 -4.00 13.38
CA SER A 77 -0.84 -4.20 13.96
C SER A 77 -1.94 -4.25 12.90
N TYR A 78 -1.83 -3.44 11.84
CA TYR A 78 -2.74 -3.48 10.70
C TYR A 78 -2.63 -4.81 9.95
N LEU A 79 -1.42 -5.26 9.63
CA LEU A 79 -1.19 -6.50 8.89
C LEU A 79 -1.70 -7.73 9.66
N GLN A 80 -1.42 -7.80 10.97
CA GLN A 80 -1.94 -8.87 11.84
C GLN A 80 -3.47 -8.92 11.85
N ALA A 81 -4.15 -7.77 11.93
CA ALA A 81 -5.61 -7.72 11.92
C ALA A 81 -6.21 -8.11 10.57
N ARG A 82 -5.57 -7.68 9.46
CA ARG A 82 -5.95 -8.07 8.10
C ARG A 82 -5.87 -9.59 7.92
N ASP A 83 -4.77 -10.20 8.36
CA ASP A 83 -4.53 -11.64 8.22
C ASP A 83 -5.48 -12.47 9.10
N ALA A 84 -5.76 -11.99 10.32
CA ALA A 84 -6.77 -12.59 11.19
C ALA A 84 -8.18 -12.59 10.55
N LYS A 85 -8.55 -11.49 9.90
CA LYS A 85 -9.84 -11.38 9.18
C LYS A 85 -9.93 -12.34 8.00
N ASN A 86 -8.84 -12.47 7.23
CA ASN A 86 -8.78 -13.39 6.09
C ASN A 86 -8.89 -14.86 6.55
N ASN A 87 -8.22 -15.23 7.63
CA ASN A 87 -8.32 -16.58 8.20
C ASN A 87 -9.72 -16.92 8.72
N ASN A 88 -10.42 -15.96 9.32
CA ASN A 88 -11.80 -16.15 9.78
C ASN A 88 -12.79 -16.33 8.62
N ASN A 89 -12.60 -15.62 7.51
CA ASN A 89 -13.39 -15.79 6.29
C ASN A 89 -13.16 -17.16 5.62
N ALA A 90 -11.92 -17.66 5.62
CA ALA A 90 -11.61 -18.98 5.08
C ALA A 90 -12.28 -20.11 5.88
N ARG A 91 -12.26 -20.02 7.22
CA ARG A 91 -12.87 -21.01 8.12
C ARG A 91 -14.40 -21.05 8.05
N SER A 92 -15.04 -19.90 7.84
CA SER A 92 -16.50 -19.82 7.71
C SER A 92 -17.01 -20.43 6.40
N ARG A 93 -16.27 -20.29 5.28
CA ARG A 93 -16.61 -20.93 4.00
C ARG A 93 -16.45 -22.46 4.01
N ALA A 94 -15.43 -22.97 4.71
CA ALA A 94 -15.18 -24.41 4.82
C ALA A 94 -16.24 -25.17 5.66
N ARG A 95 -17.01 -24.47 6.51
CA ARG A 95 -18.12 -25.07 7.25
C ARG A 95 -19.40 -25.19 6.42
N THR A 96 -19.65 -24.27 5.49
CA THR A 96 -20.89 -24.25 4.71
C THR A 96 -20.93 -25.33 3.62
N THR A 97 -19.79 -25.82 3.15
CA THR A 97 -19.71 -26.83 2.06
C THR A 97 -19.77 -28.28 2.55
N ARG A 98 -19.87 -28.53 3.86
CA ARG A 98 -19.90 -29.89 4.43
C ARG A 98 -21.30 -30.38 4.84
N ASP A 99 -22.32 -29.53 4.67
CA ASP A 99 -23.73 -29.77 5.02
C ASP A 99 -24.67 -29.65 3.80
N SER A 100 -24.21 -29.99 2.59
CA SER A 100 -25.03 -30.02 1.37
C SER A 100 -24.84 -31.31 0.59
#